data_AF-L0DR73-F1
#
_entry.id   AF-L0DR73-F1
#
_cell.length_a   1.000
_cell.length_b   1.000
_cell.length_c   1.000
_cell.angle_alpha   90.00
_cell.angle_beta   90.00
_cell.angle_gamma   90.00
#
_symmetry.space_group_name_H-M   'P 1'
#
loop_
_entity.id
_entity.type
_entity.pdbx_description
1 polymer ?
#
loop_
_entity_poly.entity_id
_entity_poly.type
_entity_poly.pdbx_seq_one_letter_code
_entity_poly.pdbx_strand_id
1 'polypeptide(L)'
;MKRSKFLVIGAFGMLLTCGYLAASAPSKSLTKKRKISPQAPIRMPRENFIPTPEQVAQFQGTNNDPARLYTIEPAPIRAEVKARSPEENKLFEQATAIMLRERPVPPDRVQFFKWVDEGDFRFKIKGWDAFVYTVTPIPGGWGIRLKVWPQLTTEAQVANGYFEEYTWTDGVLSFVKGYGDPRTPGKMVHW
;
A
#
# COMPACT_ATOMS: atom_id res chain seq x y z
N MET A 1 -13.33 -58.80 54.45
CA MET A 1 -13.72 -60.24 54.47
C MET A 1 -14.46 -60.58 53.19
N LYS A 2 -13.99 -61.59 52.44
CA LYS A 2 -14.69 -62.39 51.40
C LYS A 2 -15.13 -61.60 50.13
N ARG A 3 -14.91 -62.02 48.88
CA ARG A 3 -14.57 -63.33 48.29
C ARG A 3 -14.23 -63.17 46.78
N SER A 4 -13.22 -63.92 46.32
CA SER A 4 -13.03 -64.62 45.00
C SER A 4 -13.33 -63.88 43.69
N LYS A 5 -12.36 -63.68 42.77
CA LYS A 5 -11.58 -64.63 41.90
C LYS A 5 -12.36 -65.13 40.65
N PHE A 6 -11.59 -65.30 39.55
CA PHE A 6 -11.85 -65.93 38.23
C PHE A 6 -12.31 -64.96 37.12
N LEU A 7 -11.52 -64.53 36.12
CA LEU A 7 -10.58 -65.15 35.13
C LEU A 7 -11.32 -65.76 33.92
N VAL A 8 -10.69 -65.62 32.74
CA VAL A 8 -10.83 -66.37 31.46
C VAL A 8 -11.56 -65.56 30.36
N ILE A 9 -10.84 -64.91 29.43
CA ILE A 9 -10.34 -65.42 28.13
C ILE A 9 -11.54 -65.89 27.27
N GLY A 10 -11.91 -65.27 26.16
CA GLY A 10 -11.11 -65.01 24.97
C GLY A 10 -11.67 -65.85 23.81
N ALA A 11 -11.35 -65.44 22.57
CA ALA A 11 -11.63 -66.14 21.32
C ALA A 11 -13.10 -66.04 20.85
N PHE A 12 -13.46 -66.03 19.56
CA PHE A 12 -12.79 -66.07 18.26
C PHE A 12 -13.95 -65.91 17.26
N GLY A 13 -13.67 -65.56 16.01
CA GLY A 13 -14.55 -66.03 14.91
C GLY A 13 -15.15 -64.95 14.03
N MET A 14 -14.48 -64.72 12.91
CA MET A 14 -15.01 -64.21 11.66
C MET A 14 -16.36 -64.86 11.26
N LEU A 15 -17.16 -64.12 10.49
CA LEU A 15 -17.75 -64.49 9.18
C LEU A 15 -18.82 -63.44 8.81
N LEU A 16 -18.52 -62.55 7.84
CA LEU A 16 -19.00 -62.63 6.45
C LEU A 16 -20.54 -62.63 6.31
N THR A 17 -21.11 -61.56 5.76
CA THR A 17 -21.70 -61.52 4.40
C THR A 17 -22.64 -60.34 4.19
N CYS A 18 -22.64 -59.88 2.94
CA CYS A 18 -23.38 -58.77 2.38
C CYS A 18 -24.91 -58.89 2.50
N GLY A 19 -25.58 -57.75 2.64
CA GLY A 19 -27.02 -57.65 2.46
C GLY A 19 -27.43 -56.21 2.15
N TYR A 20 -27.78 -55.98 0.89
CA TYR A 20 -28.31 -54.74 0.32
C TYR A 20 -29.50 -54.16 1.10
N LEU A 21 -29.56 -52.81 1.17
CA LEU A 21 -30.72 -51.93 0.90
C LEU A 21 -30.66 -50.68 1.77
N ALA A 22 -30.27 -49.54 1.19
CA ALA A 22 -30.62 -48.25 1.76
C ALA A 22 -30.86 -47.25 0.62
N ALA A 23 -32.15 -47.13 0.30
CA ALA A 23 -32.86 -45.90 -0.01
C ALA A 23 -32.10 -44.79 -0.76
N SER A 24 -32.45 -44.65 -2.02
CA SER A 24 -32.44 -43.39 -2.75
C SER A 24 -33.16 -42.28 -1.95
N ALA A 25 -32.39 -41.30 -1.47
CA ALA A 25 -32.90 -40.00 -1.06
C ALA A 25 -32.15 -38.90 -1.85
N PRO A 26 -32.85 -37.89 -2.40
CA PRO A 26 -32.23 -36.87 -3.22
C PRO A 26 -31.42 -35.92 -2.33
N SER A 27 -30.09 -36.04 -2.41
CA SER A 27 -29.17 -35.10 -1.77
C SER A 27 -29.25 -33.75 -2.49
N LYS A 28 -29.74 -32.75 -1.75
CA LYS A 28 -29.79 -31.35 -2.15
C LYS A 28 -28.46 -30.94 -2.77
N SER A 29 -28.53 -30.33 -3.95
CA SER A 29 -27.40 -29.73 -4.64
C SER A 29 -26.61 -28.83 -3.70
N LEU A 30 -25.43 -29.29 -3.28
CA LEU A 30 -24.41 -28.44 -2.71
C LEU A 30 -23.93 -27.52 -3.83
N THR A 31 -24.41 -26.28 -3.80
CA THR A 31 -23.85 -25.16 -4.56
C THR A 31 -22.37 -25.09 -4.21
N LYS A 32 -21.54 -25.61 -5.12
CA LYS A 32 -20.09 -25.60 -5.02
C LYS A 32 -19.65 -24.14 -5.05
N LYS A 33 -19.58 -23.49 -3.89
CA LYS A 33 -18.95 -22.17 -3.73
C LYS A 33 -17.53 -22.30 -4.26
N ARG A 34 -17.31 -21.77 -5.47
CA ARG A 34 -16.00 -21.61 -6.07
C ARG A 34 -15.18 -20.82 -5.04
N LYS A 35 -14.20 -21.47 -4.40
CA LYS A 35 -13.18 -20.79 -3.60
C LYS A 35 -12.43 -19.90 -4.59
N ILE A 36 -12.84 -18.64 -4.67
CA ILE A 36 -12.03 -17.58 -5.25
C ILE A 36 -10.91 -17.41 -4.24
N SER A 37 -9.78 -18.07 -4.49
CA SER A 37 -8.54 -17.74 -3.78
C SER A 37 -8.34 -16.23 -3.93
N PRO A 38 -8.10 -15.48 -2.83
CA PRO A 38 -7.75 -14.08 -2.96
C PRO A 38 -6.54 -14.03 -3.90
N GLN A 39 -6.70 -13.44 -5.08
CA GLN A 39 -5.55 -13.18 -5.94
C GLN A 39 -4.65 -12.28 -5.11
N ALA A 40 -3.49 -12.80 -4.73
CA ALA A 40 -2.45 -11.98 -4.13
C ALA A 40 -2.23 -10.78 -5.05
N PRO A 41 -2.16 -9.55 -4.52
CA PRO A 41 -2.01 -8.36 -5.35
C PRO A 41 -0.80 -8.56 -6.26
N ILE A 42 -1.03 -8.45 -7.58
CA ILE A 42 0.02 -8.54 -8.60
C ILE A 42 1.03 -7.44 -8.27
N ARG A 43 2.21 -7.84 -7.79
CA ARG A 43 3.36 -6.93 -7.64
C ARG A 43 3.84 -6.60 -9.04
N MET A 44 3.49 -5.42 -9.55
CA MET A 44 4.00 -5.00 -10.85
C MET A 44 5.53 -4.83 -10.76
N PRO A 45 6.29 -5.22 -11.81
CA PRO A 45 7.73 -5.00 -11.88
C PRO A 45 8.08 -3.51 -11.73
N ARG A 46 9.14 -3.20 -10.97
CA ARG A 46 9.58 -1.82 -10.67
C ARG A 46 9.87 -0.97 -11.91
N GLU A 47 10.21 -1.61 -13.03
CA GLU A 47 10.56 -0.96 -14.29
C GLU A 47 9.34 -0.37 -15.03
N ASN A 48 8.13 -0.86 -14.77
CA ASN A 48 6.89 -0.35 -15.38
C ASN A 48 6.37 0.95 -14.74
N PHE A 49 7.12 1.52 -13.79
CA PHE A 49 6.74 2.70 -13.04
C PHE A 49 7.50 3.95 -13.46
N ILE A 50 8.47 3.87 -14.37
CA ILE A 50 9.22 5.04 -14.85
C ILE A 50 8.51 5.57 -16.11
N PRO A 51 7.72 6.65 -16.04
CA PRO A 51 7.11 7.20 -17.23
C PRO A 51 8.12 7.88 -18.12
N THR A 52 7.70 7.95 -19.37
CA THR A 52 8.42 8.58 -20.47
C THR A 52 8.50 10.11 -20.26
N PRO A 53 9.56 10.78 -20.76
CA PRO A 53 9.67 12.24 -20.70
C PRO A 53 8.44 12.99 -21.24
N GLU A 54 7.76 12.43 -22.24
CA GLU A 54 6.55 12.99 -22.84
C GLU A 54 5.37 12.99 -21.86
N GLN A 55 5.23 11.93 -21.06
CA GLN A 55 4.23 11.87 -19.99
C GLN A 55 4.53 12.89 -18.89
N VAL A 56 5.81 13.14 -18.58
CA VAL A 56 6.21 14.19 -17.62
C VAL A 56 5.85 15.59 -18.12
N ALA A 57 6.09 15.85 -19.41
CA ALA A 57 5.82 17.15 -20.03
C ALA A 57 4.32 17.53 -20.00
N GLN A 58 3.42 16.55 -20.05
CA GLN A 58 1.97 16.79 -19.96
C GLN A 58 1.56 17.43 -18.62
N PHE A 59 2.26 17.11 -17.52
CA PHE A 59 1.98 17.68 -16.20
C PHE A 59 2.59 19.09 -15.98
N GLN A 60 3.39 19.59 -16.91
CA GLN A 60 4.05 20.89 -16.79
C GLN A 60 3.19 22.06 -17.31
N GLY A 61 2.06 21.77 -17.98
CA GLY A 61 1.30 22.75 -18.76
C GLY A 61 0.41 23.72 -17.98
N THR A 62 -0.08 23.39 -16.78
CA THR A 62 -0.92 24.32 -15.98
C THR A 62 -0.73 24.14 -14.48
N ASN A 63 -0.64 25.24 -13.72
CA ASN A 63 -0.48 25.22 -12.26
C ASN A 63 -1.69 24.64 -11.48
N ASN A 64 -2.79 24.35 -12.17
CA ASN A 64 -4.02 23.78 -11.61
C ASN A 64 -4.21 22.30 -11.93
N ASP A 65 -3.24 21.67 -12.62
CA ASP A 65 -3.29 20.22 -12.88
C ASP A 65 -3.30 19.44 -11.55
N PRO A 66 -4.20 18.47 -11.34
CA PRO A 66 -4.20 17.62 -10.15
C PRO A 66 -2.85 16.97 -9.84
N ALA A 67 -2.00 16.71 -10.84
CA ALA A 67 -0.64 16.21 -10.66
C ALA A 67 0.27 17.17 -9.87
N ARG A 68 -0.03 18.48 -9.90
CA ARG A 68 0.68 19.59 -9.24
C ARG A 68 -0.01 20.10 -7.97
N LEU A 69 -1.27 19.74 -7.74
CA LEU A 69 -2.01 20.15 -6.54
C LEU A 69 -1.51 19.36 -5.34
N TYR A 70 -0.71 20.02 -4.50
CA TYR A 70 -0.01 19.43 -3.37
C TYR A 70 -0.32 20.16 -2.07
N THR A 71 -0.68 19.40 -1.06
CA THR A 71 -0.54 19.77 0.36
C THR A 71 0.72 19.09 0.87
N ILE A 72 1.60 19.86 1.49
CA ILE A 72 2.85 19.33 2.06
C ILE A 72 2.97 19.87 3.47
N GLU A 73 3.16 18.97 4.41
CA GLU A 73 3.38 19.32 5.81
C GLU A 73 4.59 18.59 6.36
N PRO A 74 5.23 19.10 7.42
CA PRO A 74 6.19 18.32 8.18
C PRO A 74 5.53 17.06 8.75
N ALA A 75 6.18 15.90 8.67
CA ALA A 75 5.63 14.67 9.23
C ALA A 75 5.29 14.87 10.73
N PRO A 76 4.07 14.50 11.16
CA PRO A 76 3.70 14.63 12.56
C PRO A 76 4.55 13.68 13.42
N ILE A 77 4.92 14.14 14.61
CA ILE A 77 5.69 13.34 15.58
C ILE A 77 4.75 12.27 16.15
N ARG A 78 4.76 11.07 15.55
CA ARG A 78 3.93 9.91 15.93
C ARG A 78 4.65 8.61 15.60
N ALA A 79 4.53 7.61 16.48
CA ALA A 79 4.96 6.20 16.35
C ALA A 79 6.36 5.96 15.75
N GLU A 80 6.54 6.23 14.47
CA GLU A 80 7.76 6.02 13.68
C GLU A 80 8.63 7.27 13.56
N VAL A 81 8.04 8.46 13.74
CA VAL A 81 8.72 9.76 13.66
C VAL A 81 9.09 10.20 15.07
N LYS A 82 10.39 10.28 15.35
CA LYS A 82 10.93 10.71 16.66
C LYS A 82 10.66 12.19 16.91
N ALA A 83 10.72 12.58 18.18
CA ALA A 83 10.74 13.99 18.56
C ALA A 83 11.91 14.70 17.87
N ARG A 84 11.66 15.91 17.38
CA ARG A 84 12.63 16.74 16.66
C ARG A 84 13.14 17.84 17.56
N SER A 85 14.42 18.20 17.43
CA SER A 85 14.94 19.43 18.01
C SER A 85 14.28 20.67 17.34
N PRO A 86 14.33 21.85 17.98
CA PRO A 86 13.89 23.08 17.34
C PRO A 86 14.58 23.37 16.00
N GLU A 87 15.86 23.04 15.88
CA GLU A 87 16.65 23.19 14.66
C GLU A 87 16.19 22.22 13.57
N GLU A 88 15.96 20.95 13.92
CA GLU A 88 15.41 19.96 13.00
C GLU A 88 14.00 20.37 12.53
N ASN A 89 13.18 20.93 13.40
CA ASN A 89 11.86 21.40 13.01
C ASN A 89 11.93 22.53 11.97
N LYS A 90 12.86 23.49 12.16
CA LYS A 90 13.13 24.55 11.16
C LYS A 90 13.57 23.98 9.81
N LEU A 91 14.42 22.94 9.80
CA LEU A 91 14.83 22.29 8.56
C LEU A 91 13.64 21.67 7.82
N PHE A 92 12.71 21.04 8.54
CA PHE A 92 11.50 20.47 7.93
C PHE A 92 10.54 21.56 7.42
N GLU A 93 10.41 22.69 8.12
CA GLU A 93 9.63 23.83 7.65
C GLU A 93 10.24 24.43 6.38
N GLN A 94 11.56 24.59 6.32
CA GLN A 94 12.28 25.06 5.14
C GLN A 94 12.14 24.10 3.96
N ALA A 95 12.30 22.79 4.20
CA ALA A 95 12.09 21.77 3.18
C ALA A 95 10.65 21.81 2.66
N THR A 96 9.66 21.91 3.56
CA THR A 96 8.24 22.06 3.16
C THR A 96 8.04 23.27 2.27
N ALA A 97 8.60 24.43 2.63
CA ALA A 97 8.50 25.65 1.84
C ALA A 97 9.14 25.52 0.44
N ILE A 98 10.30 24.86 0.34
CA ILE A 98 10.94 24.56 -0.95
C ILE A 98 10.04 23.67 -1.80
N MET A 99 9.53 22.56 -1.24
CA MET A 99 8.69 21.63 -1.99
C MET A 99 7.39 22.28 -2.47
N LEU A 100 6.77 23.14 -1.64
CA LEU A 100 5.56 23.88 -2.01
C LEU A 100 5.80 24.96 -3.08
N ARG A 101 7.02 25.52 -3.14
CA ARG A 101 7.43 26.49 -4.16
C ARG A 101 7.69 25.80 -5.50
N GLU A 102 8.49 24.74 -5.48
CA GLU A 102 8.91 24.03 -6.70
C GLU A 102 7.77 23.15 -7.28
N ARG A 103 6.89 22.62 -6.41
CA ARG A 103 5.78 21.71 -6.76
C ARG A 103 6.19 20.62 -7.76
N PRO A 104 7.21 19.80 -7.43
CA PRO A 104 7.70 18.80 -8.36
C PRO A 104 6.61 17.77 -8.67
N VAL A 105 6.53 17.41 -9.95
CA VAL A 105 5.78 16.24 -10.41
C VAL A 105 6.79 15.20 -10.84
N PRO A 106 7.17 14.27 -9.95
CA PRO A 106 8.03 13.19 -10.32
C PRO A 106 7.27 12.30 -11.30
N PRO A 107 7.98 11.80 -12.31
CA PRO A 107 7.40 10.96 -13.34
C PRO A 107 6.54 9.84 -12.73
N ASP A 108 7.14 9.07 -11.84
CA ASP A 108 6.66 7.77 -11.40
C ASP A 108 5.47 7.77 -10.43
N ARG A 109 5.18 8.89 -9.77
CA ARG A 109 4.03 9.01 -8.84
C ARG A 109 2.70 8.74 -9.51
N VAL A 110 2.42 9.44 -10.61
CA VAL A 110 1.12 9.33 -11.30
C VAL A 110 0.95 7.91 -11.83
N GLN A 111 2.03 7.33 -12.35
CA GLN A 111 2.02 5.95 -12.82
C GLN A 111 1.82 4.94 -11.68
N PHE A 112 2.43 5.17 -10.50
CA PHE A 112 2.27 4.32 -9.33
C PHE A 112 0.82 4.27 -8.84
N PHE A 113 0.12 5.40 -8.85
CA PHE A 113 -1.29 5.50 -8.44
C PHE A 113 -2.29 5.42 -9.59
N LYS A 114 -1.86 5.11 -10.82
CA LYS A 114 -2.74 4.99 -11.99
C LYS A 114 -3.94 4.07 -11.77
N TRP A 115 -3.74 3.04 -10.93
CA TRP A 115 -4.80 2.10 -10.56
C TRP A 115 -5.96 2.71 -9.77
N VAL A 116 -5.78 3.89 -9.17
CA VAL A 116 -6.86 4.63 -8.49
C VAL A 116 -7.82 5.15 -9.55
N ASP A 117 -7.31 5.79 -10.59
CA ASP A 117 -8.14 6.37 -11.66
C ASP A 117 -8.72 5.31 -12.61
N GLU A 118 -7.99 4.23 -12.85
CA GLU A 118 -8.42 3.07 -13.67
C GLU A 118 -9.32 2.08 -12.90
N GLY A 119 -9.42 2.25 -11.58
CA GLY A 119 -10.19 1.37 -10.69
C GLY A 119 -11.68 1.68 -10.71
N ASP A 120 -12.28 1.71 -9.52
CA ASP A 120 -13.68 2.10 -9.36
C ASP A 120 -13.85 3.57 -9.79
N PHE A 121 -14.80 3.82 -10.69
CA PHE A 121 -15.07 5.13 -11.27
C PHE A 121 -15.37 6.22 -10.24
N ARG A 122 -15.72 5.84 -9.00
CA ARG A 122 -15.99 6.76 -7.88
C ARG A 122 -14.73 7.42 -7.33
N PHE A 123 -13.55 6.83 -7.51
CA PHE A 123 -12.29 7.40 -7.04
C PHE A 123 -11.57 8.09 -8.20
N LYS A 124 -11.40 9.40 -8.06
CA LYS A 124 -10.56 10.19 -8.96
C LYS A 124 -9.55 10.97 -8.15
N ILE A 125 -8.31 10.97 -8.60
CA ILE A 125 -7.25 11.76 -7.99
C ILE A 125 -7.55 13.24 -8.28
N LYS A 126 -7.68 14.04 -7.22
CA LYS A 126 -7.88 15.51 -7.32
C LYS A 126 -6.66 16.32 -6.89
N GLY A 127 -5.64 15.65 -6.36
CA GLY A 127 -4.46 16.25 -5.78
C GLY A 127 -3.69 15.23 -4.95
N TRP A 128 -2.79 15.72 -4.13
CA TRP A 128 -1.88 14.90 -3.35
C TRP A 128 -1.64 15.50 -1.99
N ASP A 129 -1.59 14.64 -0.99
CA ASP A 129 -1.04 14.97 0.32
C ASP A 129 0.36 14.39 0.41
N ALA A 130 1.23 15.11 1.12
CA ALA A 130 2.53 14.60 1.47
C ALA A 130 3.02 15.09 2.82
N PHE A 131 3.84 14.24 3.44
CA PHE A 131 4.67 14.62 4.54
C PHE A 131 6.13 14.70 4.12
N VAL A 132 6.81 15.78 4.51
CA VAL A 132 8.27 15.77 4.61
C VAL A 132 8.63 14.79 5.71
N TYR A 133 9.13 13.61 5.32
CA TYR A 133 9.34 12.47 6.20
C TYR A 133 10.76 12.48 6.77
N THR A 134 11.76 12.83 5.96
CA THR A 134 13.15 13.03 6.43
C THR A 134 13.82 14.18 5.70
N VAL A 135 14.63 14.95 6.41
CA VAL A 135 15.57 15.92 5.84
C VAL A 135 16.97 15.54 6.31
N THR A 136 17.91 15.36 5.38
CA THR A 136 19.27 14.92 5.68
C THR A 136 20.27 15.89 5.05
N PRO A 137 21.16 16.52 5.83
CA PRO A 137 22.24 17.33 5.26
C PRO A 137 23.13 16.49 4.35
N ILE A 138 23.45 17.02 3.18
CA ILE A 138 24.42 16.47 2.22
C ILE A 138 25.42 17.57 1.83
N PRO A 139 26.58 17.23 1.24
CA PRO A 139 27.48 18.25 0.72
C PRO A 139 26.74 19.19 -0.25
N GLY A 140 26.77 20.49 0.02
CA GLY A 140 26.13 21.50 -0.84
C GLY A 140 24.61 21.65 -0.68
N GLY A 141 23.96 20.94 0.24
CA GLY A 141 22.51 21.12 0.46
C GLY A 141 21.81 20.03 1.26
N TRP A 142 20.61 19.63 0.84
CA TRP A 142 19.75 18.71 1.58
C TRP A 142 19.22 17.57 0.72
N GLY A 143 19.21 16.37 1.29
CA GLY A 143 18.34 15.27 0.85
C GLY A 143 16.97 15.42 1.51
N ILE A 144 15.91 15.40 0.72
CA ILE A 144 14.52 15.52 1.19
C ILE A 144 13.78 14.25 0.78
N ARG A 145 13.11 13.61 1.74
CA ARG A 145 12.21 12.48 1.46
C ARG A 145 10.78 12.86 1.77
N LEU A 146 9.90 12.69 0.80
CA LEU A 146 8.46 12.81 0.98
C LEU A 146 7.84 11.43 1.15
N LYS A 147 6.81 11.34 1.99
CA LYS A 147 5.81 10.28 1.94
C LYS A 147 4.53 10.89 1.36
N VAL A 148 3.99 10.29 0.32
CA VAL A 148 2.97 10.85 -0.55
C VAL A 148 1.79 9.89 -0.72
N TRP A 149 0.58 10.42 -0.78
CA TRP A 149 -0.62 9.65 -1.15
C TRP A 149 -1.61 10.55 -1.91
N PRO A 150 -2.47 9.97 -2.77
CA PRO A 150 -3.44 10.75 -3.53
C PRO A 150 -4.57 11.25 -2.65
N GLN A 151 -5.02 12.48 -2.91
CA GLN A 151 -6.31 12.99 -2.47
C GLN A 151 -7.38 12.53 -3.45
N LEU A 152 -8.49 11.99 -2.93
CA LEU A 152 -9.60 11.51 -3.74
C LEU A 152 -10.73 12.53 -3.78
N THR A 153 -11.56 12.46 -4.82
CA THR A 153 -12.82 13.22 -4.93
C THR A 153 -13.82 12.87 -3.83
N THR A 154 -13.73 11.67 -3.24
CA THR A 154 -14.53 11.22 -2.09
C THR A 154 -13.76 11.40 -0.77
N GLU A 155 -14.39 11.08 0.36
CA GLU A 155 -13.76 11.07 1.69
C GLU A 155 -12.87 9.83 1.94
N ALA A 156 -12.74 8.95 0.95
CA ALA A 156 -11.94 7.74 1.08
C ALA A 156 -10.44 8.04 1.15
N GLN A 157 -9.70 7.20 1.86
CA GLN A 157 -8.26 7.35 2.05
C GLN A 157 -7.50 6.18 1.41
N VAL A 158 -6.44 6.50 0.65
CA VAL A 158 -5.54 5.48 0.12
C VAL A 158 -4.51 5.14 1.20
N ALA A 159 -4.53 3.89 1.66
CA ALA A 159 -3.62 3.40 2.71
C ALA A 159 -2.18 3.21 2.19
N ASN A 160 -2.03 3.07 0.87
CA ASN A 160 -0.76 2.82 0.25
C ASN A 160 0.00 4.14 0.05
N GLY A 161 1.19 4.22 0.66
CA GLY A 161 2.06 5.39 0.55
C GLY A 161 3.06 5.23 -0.59
N TYR A 162 3.56 6.35 -1.07
CA TYR A 162 4.64 6.43 -2.04
C TYR A 162 5.75 7.31 -1.47
N PHE A 163 7.00 6.84 -1.51
CA PHE A 163 8.14 7.65 -1.11
C PHE A 163 8.78 8.29 -2.32
N GLU A 164 9.15 9.56 -2.19
CA GLU A 164 9.90 10.31 -3.18
C GLU A 164 11.16 10.86 -2.52
N GLU A 165 12.30 10.75 -3.20
CA GLU A 165 13.57 11.30 -2.73
C GLU A 165 14.04 12.41 -3.68
N TYR A 166 14.49 13.52 -3.10
CA TYR A 166 14.98 14.70 -3.79
C TYR A 166 16.29 15.18 -3.20
N THR A 167 17.07 15.91 -4.01
CA THR A 167 18.19 16.73 -3.54
C THR A 167 17.92 18.19 -3.83
N TRP A 168 18.15 19.04 -2.83
CA TRP A 168 18.17 20.50 -2.98
C TRP A 168 19.61 20.97 -2.89
N THR A 169 20.18 21.41 -4.01
CA THR A 169 21.58 21.86 -4.11
C THR A 169 21.65 23.08 -5.01
N ASP A 170 22.39 24.11 -4.60
CA ASP A 170 22.61 25.33 -5.40
C ASP A 170 21.34 25.99 -5.94
N GLY A 171 20.24 25.92 -5.19
CA GLY A 171 18.97 26.51 -5.62
C GLY A 171 18.14 25.63 -6.56
N VAL A 172 18.52 24.38 -6.79
CA VAL A 172 17.85 23.46 -7.70
C VAL A 172 17.34 22.23 -6.95
N LEU A 173 16.05 21.92 -7.13
CA LEU A 173 15.44 20.70 -6.62
C LEU A 173 15.47 19.62 -7.71
N SER A 174 16.18 18.52 -7.44
CA SER A 174 16.31 17.40 -8.37
C SER A 174 15.66 16.15 -7.80
N PHE A 175 14.85 15.48 -8.62
CA PHE A 175 14.28 14.18 -8.28
C PHE A 175 15.35 13.09 -8.37
N VAL A 176 15.44 12.23 -7.35
CA VAL A 176 16.40 11.11 -7.28
C VAL A 176 15.72 9.80 -7.67
N LYS A 177 14.65 9.45 -6.97
CA LYS A 177 13.87 8.21 -7.19
C LYS A 177 12.57 8.25 -6.41
N GLY A 178 11.62 7.41 -6.79
CA GLY A 178 10.47 7.09 -5.96
C GLY A 178 10.19 5.59 -5.88
N TYR A 179 9.45 5.19 -4.84
CA TYR A 179 9.12 3.79 -4.59
C TYR A 179 7.91 3.65 -3.65
N GLY A 180 7.10 2.61 -3.86
CA GLY A 180 5.96 2.31 -2.98
C GLY A 180 6.38 1.95 -1.56
N ASP A 181 5.52 2.29 -0.58
CA ASP A 181 5.73 1.95 0.82
C ASP A 181 5.78 0.42 0.99
N PRO A 182 6.92 -0.14 1.45
CA PRO A 182 7.05 -1.58 1.61
C PRO A 182 6.16 -2.15 2.72
N ARG A 183 5.65 -1.30 3.64
CA ARG A 183 4.85 -1.73 4.79
C ARG A 183 3.38 -1.95 4.46
N THR A 184 2.86 -1.33 3.41
CA THR A 184 1.49 -1.50 2.93
C THR A 184 1.47 -2.12 1.52
N PRO A 185 1.81 -3.42 1.40
CA PRO A 185 1.82 -4.07 0.08
C PRO A 185 0.39 -4.21 -0.48
N GLY A 186 0.11 -3.57 -1.62
CA GLY A 186 -1.11 -3.78 -2.40
C GLY A 186 -1.96 -2.53 -2.64
N LYS A 187 -3.12 -2.69 -3.29
CA LYS A 187 -4.10 -1.61 -3.50
C LYS A 187 -5.06 -1.63 -2.31
N MET A 188 -5.00 -0.64 -1.42
CA MET A 188 -5.87 -0.55 -0.24
C MET A 188 -6.47 0.85 -0.13
N VAL A 189 -7.80 0.91 -0.08
CA VAL A 189 -8.58 2.12 0.15
C VAL A 189 -9.42 1.87 1.40
N HIS A 190 -9.28 2.72 2.42
CA HIS A 190 -10.09 2.69 3.64
C HIS A 190 -11.24 3.70 3.52
N TRP A 191 -12.37 3.34 4.12
CA TRP A 191 -13.57 4.15 4.27
C TRP A 191 -13.81 4.44 5.74
#